data_AF-A0A1M6L1U7-F1
#
_entry.id   AF-A0A1M6L1U7-F1
#
_cell.length_a   1.000
_cell.length_b   1.000
_cell.length_c   1.000
_cell.angle_alpha   90.00
_cell.angle_beta   90.00
_cell.angle_gamma   90.00
#
_symmetry.space_group_name_H-M   'P 1'
#
loop_
_entity.id
_entity.type
_entity.pdbx_description
1 polymer ?
#
loop_
_entity_poly.entity_id
_entity_poly.type
_entity_poly.pdbx_seq_one_letter_code
_entity_poly.pdbx_strand_id
1 'polypeptide(L)' 'MTQFEISQFIEKMEEIGDVWEASDVERVYGNKSLDEALADRMGDMNFMADIIGKVLNR' A
#
# COMPACT_ATOMS: atom_id res chain seq x y z
N MET A 1 -1.05 -13.94 -3.09
CA MET A 1 -2.35 -13.40 -2.68
C MET A 1 -3.52 -14.04 -3.42
N THR A 2 -4.61 -14.30 -2.71
CA THR A 2 -5.93 -14.69 -3.23
C THR A 2 -6.77 -13.47 -3.62
N GLN A 3 -7.85 -13.67 -4.38
CA GLN A 3 -8.77 -12.58 -4.72
C GLN A 3 -9.41 -11.92 -3.49
N PHE A 4 -9.69 -12.70 -2.43
CA PHE A 4 -10.19 -12.17 -1.17
C PHE A 4 -9.16 -11.26 -0.49
N GLU A 5 -7.90 -11.70 -0.40
CA GLU A 5 -6.83 -10.86 0.15
C GLU A 5 -6.58 -9.61 -0.69
N ILE A 6 -6.73 -9.67 -2.02
CA ILE A 6 -6.64 -8.49 -2.90
C ILE A 6 -7.72 -7.48 -2.54
N SER A 7 -8.98 -7.92 -2.37
CA SER A 7 -10.06 -7.03 -1.95
C SER A 7 -9.79 -6.40 -0.57
N GLN A 8 -9.28 -7.17 0.39
CA GLN A 8 -8.93 -6.65 1.71
C GLN A 8 -7.79 -5.62 1.66
N PHE A 9 -6.80 -5.82 0.79
CA PHE A 9 -5.74 -4.86 0.58
C PHE A 9 -6.30 -3.54 0.04
N ILE A 10 -7.14 -3.60 -1.00
CA ILE A 10 -7.74 -2.42 -1.63
C ILE A 10 -8.59 -1.64 -0.62
N GLU A 11 -9.47 -2.31 0.13
CA GLU A 11 -10.32 -1.68 1.13
C GLU A 11 -9.48 -0.90 2.17
N LYS A 12 -8.45 -1.54 2.72
CA LYS A 12 -7.56 -0.92 3.71
C LYS A 12 -6.77 0.27 3.16
N MET A 13 -6.35 0.22 1.90
CA MET A 13 -5.62 1.32 1.27
C MET A 13 -6.56 2.47 0.89
N GLU A 14 -7.78 2.16 0.45
CA GLU A 14 -8.80 3.17 0.12
C GLU A 14 -9.23 3.96 1.37
N GLU A 15 -9.29 3.34 2.54
CA GLU A 15 -9.56 4.01 3.83
C GLU A 15 -8.58 5.17 4.12
N ILE A 16 -7.35 5.09 3.61
CA ILE A 16 -6.32 6.13 3.75
C ILE A 16 -6.12 6.97 2.48
N GLY A 17 -7.02 6.82 1.50
CA GLY A 17 -7.01 7.55 0.24
C GLY A 17 -6.02 7.03 -0.80
N ASP A 18 -5.46 5.84 -0.61
CA ASP A 18 -4.55 5.18 -1.56
C ASP A 18 -5.35 4.17 -2.40
N VAL A 19 -5.79 4.59 -3.58
CA VAL A 19 -6.71 3.82 -4.42
C VAL A 19 -5.94 2.87 -5.34
N TRP A 20 -6.32 1.59 -5.38
CA TRP A 20 -5.68 0.55 -6.17
C TRP A 20 -6.68 -0.23 -7.04
N GLU A 21 -6.28 -0.57 -8.26
CA GLU A 21 -6.98 -1.58 -9.07
C GLU A 21 -6.49 -3.00 -8.71
N ALA A 22 -7.39 -3.99 -8.74
CA ALA A 22 -7.07 -5.37 -8.39
C ALA A 22 -5.93 -5.97 -9.23
N SER A 23 -5.87 -5.64 -10.53
CA SER A 23 -4.80 -6.06 -11.44
C SER A 23 -3.43 -5.53 -11.03
N ASP A 24 -3.37 -4.31 -10.48
CA ASP A 24 -2.14 -3.71 -10.00
C ASP A 24 -1.69 -4.33 -8.68
N VAL A 25 -2.63 -4.61 -7.78
CA VAL A 25 -2.33 -5.33 -6.54
C VAL A 25 -1.80 -6.73 -6.85
N GLU A 26 -2.41 -7.45 -7.78
CA GLU A 26 -1.95 -8.77 -8.21
C GLU A 26 -0.56 -8.69 -8.87
N ARG A 27 -0.34 -7.69 -9.73
CA ARG A 27 0.95 -7.50 -10.41
C ARG A 27 2.09 -7.15 -9.44
N VAL A 28 1.84 -6.36 -8.40
CA VAL A 28 2.86 -5.88 -7.47
C VAL A 28 3.05 -6.81 -6.27
N TYR A 29 1.94 -7.36 -5.75
CA TYR A 29 1.89 -8.10 -4.48
C TYR A 29 1.38 -9.53 -4.63
N GLY A 30 1.09 -10.01 -5.84
CA GLY A 30 0.51 -11.34 -6.07
C GLY A 30 1.31 -12.50 -5.48
N ASN A 31 2.64 -12.33 -5.30
CA ASN A 31 3.52 -13.31 -4.67
C ASN A 31 3.76 -13.11 -3.17
N LYS A 32 3.15 -12.09 -2.55
CA LYS A 32 3.22 -11.82 -1.11
C LYS A 32 1.95 -12.30 -0.39
N SER A 33 2.00 -12.38 0.93
CA SER A 33 0.82 -12.43 1.80
C SER A 33 0.20 -11.04 1.97
N LEU A 34 -1.06 -10.98 2.42
CA LEU A 34 -1.75 -9.72 2.70
C LEU A 34 -0.97 -8.84 3.68
N ASP A 35 -0.48 -9.42 4.79
CA ASP A 35 0.24 -8.68 5.83
C ASP A 35 1.57 -8.11 5.30
N GLU A 36 2.30 -8.88 4.49
CA GLU A 36 3.53 -8.39 3.85
C GLU A 36 3.24 -7.25 2.87
N ALA A 37 2.16 -7.34 2.08
CA ALA A 37 1.78 -6.30 1.14
C ALA A 37 1.39 -4.99 1.86
N LEU A 38 0.58 -5.09 2.92
CA LEU A 38 0.18 -3.94 3.73
C LEU A 38 1.39 -3.29 4.43
N ALA A 39 2.27 -4.09 5.02
CA ALA A 39 3.46 -3.58 5.70
C ALA A 39 4.41 -2.87 4.72
N ASP A 40 4.62 -3.43 3.54
CA ASP A 40 5.45 -2.86 2.48
C ASP A 40 4.88 -1.51 2.02
N ARG A 41 3.58 -1.47 1.69
CA ARG A 41 2.94 -0.23 1.21
C ARG A 41 2.91 0.87 2.28
N MET A 42 2.60 0.52 3.53
CA MET A 42 2.65 1.48 4.63
C MET A 42 4.07 1.98 4.90
N GLY A 43 5.08 1.14 4.70
CA GLY A 43 6.49 1.53 4.74
C GLY A 43 6.82 2.61 3.71
N ASP A 44 6.41 2.40 2.46
CA ASP A 44 6.59 3.39 1.38
C ASP A 44 5.92 4.72 1.68
N MET A 45 4.67 4.68 2.18
CA MET A 45 3.91 5.89 2.52
C MET A 45 4.56 6.68 3.64
N ASN A 46 5.03 6.01 4.70
CA ASN A 46 5.76 6.64 5.80
C ASN A 46 7.07 7.27 5.32
N PHE A 47 7.82 6.57 4.46
CA PHE A 47 9.05 7.09 3.90
C PHE A 47 8.83 8.37 3.07
N MET A 48 7.77 8.40 2.26
CA MET A 48 7.40 9.60 1.49
C MET A 48 6.99 10.76 2.41
N ALA A 49 6.20 10.48 3.45
CA ALA A 49 5.81 11.49 4.43
C ALA A 49 7.03 12.09 5.16
N ASP A 50 8.00 11.27 5.54
CA ASP A 50 9.25 11.70 6.16
C ASP A 50 10.08 12.62 5.24
N ILE A 51 10.16 12.30 3.94
CA ILE A 51 10.85 13.15 2.95
C ILE A 51 10.14 14.52 2.86
N ILE A 52 8.82 14.52 2.72
CA ILE A 52 8.03 15.76 2.62
C ILE A 52 8.24 16.62 3.88
N GLY A 53 8.17 16.02 5.07
CA GLY A 53 8.42 16.72 6.34
C GLY A 53 9.80 17.37 6.40
N LYS A 54 10.85 16.68 5.95
CA LYS A 54 12.22 17.23 5.89
C LYS A 54 12.37 18.38 4.89
N VAL A 55 11.65 18.34 3.77
CA VAL A 55 11.69 19.38 2.73
C VAL A 55 10.92 20.63 3.17
N LEU A 56 9.74 20.44 3.80
CA LEU A 56 8.87 21.55 4.23
C LEU A 56 9.37 22.25 5.50
N ASN A 57 10.03 21.53 6.43
CA ASN A 57 10.61 22.11 7.64
C ASN A 57 11.97 22.82 7.41
N ARG A 58 12.17 23.42 6.22
CA ARG A 58 13.38 24.20 5.87
C ARG A 58 13.20 25.70 6.11
#